data_AF-A0A4Z2I7Q9-F1
#
_entry.id   AF-A0A4Z2I7Q9-F1
#
_cell.length_a   1.000
_cell.length_b   1.000
_cell.length_c   1.000
_cell.angle_alpha   90.00
_cell.angle_beta   90.00
_cell.angle_gamma   90.00
#
_symmetry.space_group_name_H-M   'P 1'
#
loop_
_entity.id
_entity.type
_entity.pdbx_description
1 polymer ?
#
loop_
_entity_poly.entity_id
_entity_poly.type
_entity_poly.pdbx_seq_one_letter_code
_entity_poly.pdbx_strand_id
1 'polypeptide(L)'
;MAVQCHYSPRYQDMRRQIGFEIRDMWYNLGPHKIKFIPEMVGPMLEMTLVPEIELRKATIPIFFDMMQCEFHFTCSFQRFENEIITKLDHEVEGGRGDEQYKVLFQKMKHKYLAKTGENFVTLVVRLLERLLDYRTIMHDENKENRMSCTVNVLNFYKEIDREEMYIRYLYKLCDLHKECDNYTEAAYTLLLHAKLLKWSDEQCAAHLNQRDGYQATTQGQLKDQLYQQIINYFDKGKRKQAQFYENIVKVIRPKPDYFAVGYYGMGFPSFLRVFGDSLVENIPPSLVFTYGSLARSDKRNHKMFIYRGKDYERREDIEARLLTQFPNAEKMKTTTPPSEDTKCSSGQYFQCFTVKPILDLPAKFHNKPVSEQIVSGEDPRRIAMRRSASSQSVTAAGRAALMFSLHSFYTVNEVHKFQYSRRARKGENDPDNEFANMWIERTTYTTAYKLPGILRWFEVKSVSMEEISPLEIAMETMQLTNEKISSMVQRHLTDPNLPINPLSMLLNGIVDPAVMGGFTNYEKAFFNDKYIQEHPEDLEKIEKLKDFIAWQVSFSGIMLICVYL
;
A
#
# COMPACT_ATOMS: atom_id res chain seq x y z
N MET A 1 -33.28 -4.98 -0.18
CA MET A 1 -34.72 -5.31 -0.27
C MET A 1 -34.85 -6.66 -0.96
N ALA A 2 -35.05 -7.73 -0.19
CA ALA A 2 -35.40 -9.02 -0.76
C ALA A 2 -36.85 -8.93 -1.26
N VAL A 3 -37.05 -9.01 -2.57
CA VAL A 3 -38.39 -9.26 -3.11
C VAL A 3 -38.75 -10.67 -2.68
N GLN A 4 -39.46 -10.80 -1.55
CA GLN A 4 -40.23 -12.01 -1.28
C GLN A 4 -41.31 -12.07 -2.35
N CYS A 5 -41.03 -12.76 -3.45
CA CYS A 5 -42.07 -13.19 -4.38
C CYS A 5 -43.03 -14.07 -3.58
N HIS A 6 -44.13 -13.49 -3.10
CA HIS A 6 -45.27 -14.25 -2.62
C HIS A 6 -45.83 -15.01 -3.82
N TYR A 7 -45.47 -16.29 -3.93
CA TYR A 7 -46.07 -17.18 -4.91
C TYR A 7 -47.58 -17.24 -4.64
N SER A 8 -48.37 -16.98 -5.68
CA SER A 8 -49.82 -17.14 -5.62
C SER A 8 -50.14 -18.58 -5.18
N PRO A 9 -51.04 -18.81 -4.21
CA PRO A 9 -51.39 -20.17 -3.76
C PRO A 9 -51.95 -21.08 -4.87
N ARG A 10 -52.23 -20.53 -6.07
CA ARG A 10 -52.59 -21.29 -7.28
C ARG A 10 -51.42 -21.93 -8.02
N TYR A 11 -50.19 -21.44 -7.86
CA TYR A 11 -49.01 -21.94 -8.57
C TYR A 11 -47.93 -22.28 -7.53
N GLN A 12 -47.60 -23.57 -7.40
CA GLN A 12 -46.49 -24.04 -6.54
C GLN A 12 -45.15 -23.43 -6.99
N ASP A 13 -44.09 -23.53 -6.17
CA ASP A 13 -42.76 -23.04 -6.55
C ASP A 13 -42.20 -23.86 -7.74
N MET A 14 -42.44 -23.34 -8.96
CA MET A 14 -42.04 -23.98 -10.21
C MET A 14 -40.52 -24.01 -10.38
N ARG A 15 -39.74 -23.17 -9.68
CA ARG A 15 -38.28 -23.14 -9.83
C ARG A 15 -37.66 -24.46 -9.41
N ARG A 16 -38.20 -25.05 -8.34
CA ARG A 16 -37.81 -26.36 -7.85
C ARG A 16 -38.09 -27.43 -8.90
N GLN A 17 -39.33 -27.50 -9.39
CA GLN A 17 -39.74 -28.51 -10.36
C GLN A 17 -38.94 -28.41 -11.67
N ILE A 18 -38.81 -27.20 -12.22
CA ILE A 18 -38.01 -26.93 -13.42
C ILE A 18 -36.53 -27.30 -13.20
N GLY A 19 -35.97 -26.96 -12.04
CA GLY A 19 -34.58 -27.30 -11.73
C GLY A 19 -34.31 -28.81 -11.64
N PHE A 20 -35.28 -29.59 -11.15
CA PHE A 20 -35.20 -31.06 -11.19
C PHE A 20 -35.25 -31.61 -12.62
N GLU A 21 -36.14 -31.09 -13.47
CA GLU A 21 -36.18 -31.48 -14.89
C GLU A 21 -34.88 -31.12 -15.63
N ILE A 22 -34.31 -29.94 -15.38
CA ILE A 22 -33.02 -29.52 -15.96
C ILE A 22 -31.88 -30.44 -15.51
N ARG A 23 -31.86 -30.82 -14.22
CA ARG A 23 -30.89 -31.77 -13.68
C ARG A 23 -31.01 -33.13 -14.37
N ASP A 24 -32.23 -33.65 -14.50
CA ASP A 24 -32.46 -34.97 -15.09
C ASP A 24 -32.11 -34.97 -16.59
N MET A 25 -32.43 -33.88 -17.30
CA MET A 25 -31.97 -33.64 -18.67
C MET A 25 -30.43 -33.70 -18.76
N TRP A 26 -29.71 -33.00 -17.87
CA TRP A 26 -28.24 -33.01 -17.87
C TRP A 26 -27.67 -34.42 -17.72
N TYR A 27 -28.19 -35.22 -16.79
CA TYR A 27 -27.70 -36.59 -16.59
C TYR A 27 -28.02 -37.51 -17.78
N ASN A 28 -29.10 -37.24 -18.51
CA ASN A 28 -29.50 -37.99 -19.71
C ASN A 28 -28.67 -37.66 -20.97
N LEU A 29 -27.84 -36.60 -20.96
CA LEU A 29 -26.97 -36.25 -22.10
C LEU A 29 -25.85 -37.26 -22.38
N GLY A 30 -25.55 -38.15 -21.43
CA GLY A 30 -24.56 -39.23 -21.59
C GLY A 30 -23.18 -38.73 -22.08
N PRO A 31 -22.60 -39.30 -23.14
CA PRO A 31 -21.26 -38.92 -23.62
C PRO A 31 -21.24 -37.55 -24.32
N HIS A 32 -22.38 -36.94 -24.60
CA HIS A 32 -22.46 -35.65 -25.30
C HIS A 32 -22.25 -34.45 -24.38
N LYS A 33 -22.25 -34.64 -23.06
CA LYS A 33 -22.04 -33.59 -22.04
C LYS A 33 -20.85 -32.69 -22.36
N ILE A 34 -19.71 -33.26 -22.76
CA ILE A 34 -18.46 -32.53 -23.07
C ILE A 34 -18.62 -31.40 -24.09
N LYS A 35 -19.57 -31.53 -25.03
CA LYS A 35 -19.83 -30.51 -26.05
C LYS A 35 -20.53 -29.27 -25.48
N PHE A 36 -21.27 -29.44 -24.39
CA PHE A 36 -22.12 -28.42 -23.80
C PHE A 36 -21.51 -27.75 -22.56
N ILE A 37 -20.48 -28.34 -21.95
CA ILE A 37 -19.91 -27.89 -20.67
C ILE A 37 -19.73 -26.35 -20.60
N PRO A 38 -19.01 -25.69 -21.53
CA PRO A 38 -18.74 -24.26 -21.40
C PRO A 38 -20.02 -23.42 -21.48
N GLU A 39 -20.90 -23.73 -22.42
CA GLU A 39 -22.12 -22.96 -22.62
C GLU A 39 -23.14 -23.20 -21.50
N MET A 40 -23.10 -24.37 -20.85
CA MET A 40 -24.02 -24.74 -19.78
C MET A 40 -23.57 -24.32 -18.38
N VAL A 41 -22.31 -23.93 -18.17
CA VAL A 41 -21.87 -23.46 -16.86
C VAL A 41 -22.69 -22.25 -16.39
N GLY A 42 -22.88 -21.25 -17.25
CA GLY A 42 -23.63 -20.03 -16.92
C GLY A 42 -25.07 -20.30 -16.49
N PRO A 43 -25.92 -20.92 -17.33
CA PRO A 43 -27.30 -21.25 -16.98
C PRO A 43 -27.43 -22.13 -15.73
N MET A 44 -26.55 -23.11 -15.55
CA MET A 44 -26.55 -23.96 -14.36
C MET A 44 -26.18 -23.16 -13.11
N LEU A 45 -25.25 -22.20 -13.23
CA LEU A 45 -24.86 -21.31 -12.14
C LEU A 45 -25.96 -20.33 -11.75
N GLU A 46 -26.66 -19.73 -12.70
CA GLU A 46 -27.82 -18.88 -12.41
C GLU A 46 -28.86 -19.62 -11.57
N MET A 47 -29.12 -20.89 -11.91
CA MET A 47 -30.03 -21.77 -11.18
C MET A 47 -29.51 -22.09 -9.78
N THR A 48 -28.21 -22.38 -9.62
CA THR A 48 -27.65 -22.75 -8.31
C THR A 48 -27.57 -21.55 -7.36
N LEU A 49 -27.47 -20.33 -7.87
CA LEU A 49 -27.43 -19.11 -7.05
C LEU A 49 -28.80 -18.70 -6.49
N VAL A 50 -29.91 -19.28 -6.97
CA VAL A 50 -31.25 -19.07 -6.40
C VAL A 50 -31.26 -19.47 -4.92
N PRO A 51 -31.80 -18.66 -3.99
CA PRO A 51 -31.83 -18.94 -2.55
C PRO A 51 -32.89 -19.98 -2.17
N GLU A 52 -32.79 -21.18 -2.74
CA GLU A 52 -33.63 -22.35 -2.44
C GLU A 52 -32.72 -23.56 -2.16
N ILE A 53 -32.82 -24.11 -0.94
CA ILE A 53 -31.82 -25.05 -0.42
C ILE A 53 -31.90 -26.44 -1.06
N GLU A 54 -33.11 -26.91 -1.40
CA GLU A 54 -33.30 -28.23 -1.98
C GLU A 54 -32.83 -28.24 -3.44
N LEU A 55 -33.14 -27.19 -4.20
CA LEU A 55 -32.62 -26.93 -5.53
C LEU A 55 -31.09 -26.86 -5.52
N ARG A 56 -30.48 -26.07 -4.64
CA ARG A 56 -29.00 -25.99 -4.49
C ARG A 56 -28.38 -27.36 -4.27
N LYS A 57 -28.92 -28.15 -3.33
CA LYS A 57 -28.41 -29.50 -3.05
C LYS A 57 -28.55 -30.44 -4.24
N ALA A 58 -29.57 -30.26 -5.07
CA ALA A 58 -29.80 -31.07 -6.25
C ALA A 58 -28.95 -30.65 -7.46
N THR A 59 -28.62 -29.37 -7.60
CA THR A 59 -28.00 -28.81 -8.81
C THR A 59 -26.51 -28.54 -8.70
N ILE A 60 -25.97 -28.17 -7.53
CA ILE A 60 -24.51 -28.00 -7.36
C ILE A 60 -23.73 -29.29 -7.73
N PRO A 61 -24.22 -30.53 -7.49
CA PRO A 61 -23.55 -31.74 -7.94
C PRO A 61 -23.30 -31.82 -9.46
N ILE A 62 -24.08 -31.09 -10.27
CA ILE A 62 -23.90 -31.02 -11.73
C ILE A 62 -22.50 -30.46 -12.07
N PHE A 63 -21.99 -29.48 -11.32
CA PHE A 63 -20.65 -28.94 -11.56
C PHE A 63 -19.55 -29.98 -11.38
N PHE A 64 -19.70 -30.86 -10.41
CA PHE A 64 -18.75 -31.96 -10.20
C PHE A 64 -18.84 -33.01 -11.31
N ASP A 65 -20.05 -33.28 -11.82
CA ASP A 65 -20.24 -34.13 -13.00
C ASP A 65 -19.64 -33.49 -14.27
N MET A 66 -19.74 -32.16 -14.45
CA MET A 66 -19.07 -31.42 -15.53
C MET A 66 -17.54 -31.57 -15.43
N MET A 67 -16.97 -31.35 -14.24
CA MET A 67 -15.53 -31.55 -14.00
C MET A 67 -15.09 -32.98 -14.30
N GLN A 68 -15.83 -33.97 -13.82
CA GLN A 68 -15.51 -35.38 -14.03
C GLN A 68 -15.62 -35.76 -15.50
N CYS A 69 -16.65 -35.27 -16.20
CA CYS A 69 -16.84 -35.49 -17.62
C CYS A 69 -15.68 -34.90 -18.42
N GLU A 70 -15.30 -33.63 -18.19
CA GLU A 70 -14.18 -33.00 -18.90
C GLU A 70 -12.87 -33.73 -18.62
N PHE A 71 -12.59 -34.03 -17.35
CA PHE A 71 -11.36 -34.73 -16.95
C PHE A 71 -11.24 -36.11 -17.60
N HIS A 72 -12.36 -36.82 -17.77
CA HIS A 72 -12.36 -38.12 -18.45
C HIS A 72 -11.96 -38.04 -19.92
N PHE A 73 -12.32 -36.95 -20.61
CA PHE A 73 -12.04 -36.78 -22.05
C PHE A 73 -10.71 -36.09 -22.34
N THR A 74 -10.27 -35.16 -21.50
CA THR A 74 -9.11 -34.29 -21.79
C THR A 74 -7.97 -34.42 -20.79
N CYS A 75 -8.14 -35.24 -19.74
CA CYS A 75 -7.24 -35.32 -18.57
C CYS A 75 -7.06 -33.97 -17.83
N SER A 76 -7.97 -33.01 -18.06
CA SER A 76 -8.00 -31.68 -17.45
C SER A 76 -9.45 -31.22 -17.31
N PHE A 77 -9.72 -30.23 -16.45
CA PHE A 77 -11.03 -29.56 -16.41
C PHE A 77 -10.89 -28.04 -16.50
N GLN A 78 -9.78 -27.56 -17.08
CA GLN A 78 -9.48 -26.14 -17.18
C GLN A 78 -10.56 -25.36 -17.93
N ARG A 79 -11.24 -25.94 -18.94
CA ARG A 79 -12.27 -25.22 -19.68
C ARG A 79 -13.46 -24.90 -18.78
N PHE A 80 -13.94 -25.90 -18.04
CA PHE A 80 -14.95 -25.73 -17.00
C PHE A 80 -14.49 -24.74 -15.91
N GLU A 81 -13.26 -24.89 -15.40
CA GLU A 81 -12.73 -24.03 -14.35
C GLU A 81 -12.68 -22.56 -14.77
N ASN A 82 -12.22 -22.27 -16.00
CA ASN A 82 -12.15 -20.92 -16.53
C ASN A 82 -13.55 -20.30 -16.66
N GLU A 83 -14.51 -21.09 -17.14
CA GLU A 83 -15.87 -20.65 -17.37
C GLU A 83 -16.60 -20.36 -16.05
N ILE A 84 -16.48 -21.24 -15.04
CA ILE A 84 -17.17 -21.03 -13.77
C ILE A 84 -16.60 -19.83 -13.01
N ILE A 85 -15.29 -19.58 -13.06
CA ILE A 85 -14.68 -18.37 -12.48
C ILE A 85 -15.24 -17.11 -13.14
N THR A 86 -15.33 -17.12 -14.47
CA THR A 86 -15.82 -15.99 -15.28
C THR A 86 -17.29 -15.70 -15.03
N LYS A 87 -18.13 -16.73 -15.04
CA LYS A 87 -19.57 -16.59 -14.81
C LYS A 87 -19.86 -16.24 -13.36
N LEU A 88 -19.10 -16.77 -12.40
CA LEU A 88 -19.29 -16.45 -10.99
C LEU A 88 -18.93 -14.99 -10.67
N ASP A 89 -17.88 -14.45 -11.26
CA ASP A 89 -17.58 -13.02 -11.19
C ASP A 89 -18.78 -12.18 -11.66
N HIS A 90 -19.28 -12.47 -12.86
CA HIS A 90 -20.41 -11.75 -13.45
C HIS A 90 -21.69 -11.84 -12.60
N GLU A 91 -22.08 -13.04 -12.17
CA GLU A 91 -23.33 -13.25 -11.43
C GLU A 91 -23.29 -12.64 -10.02
N VAL A 92 -22.15 -12.72 -9.33
CA VAL A 92 -22.02 -12.13 -8.00
C VAL A 92 -21.96 -10.61 -8.07
N GLU A 93 -21.25 -10.05 -9.07
CA GLU A 93 -21.28 -8.62 -9.38
C GLU A 93 -22.72 -8.14 -9.73
N GLY A 94 -23.48 -8.99 -10.43
CA GLY A 94 -24.91 -8.77 -10.75
C GLY A 94 -25.87 -8.90 -9.56
N GLY A 95 -25.37 -9.12 -8.35
CA GLY A 95 -26.17 -9.14 -7.13
C GLY A 95 -26.61 -10.52 -6.65
N ARG A 96 -26.22 -11.61 -7.32
CA ARG A 96 -26.55 -12.99 -6.91
C ARG A 96 -25.53 -13.57 -5.92
N GLY A 97 -25.83 -14.73 -5.34
CA GLY A 97 -24.97 -15.42 -4.38
C GLY A 97 -25.07 -14.92 -2.93
N ASP A 98 -24.80 -15.82 -1.99
CA ASP A 98 -24.87 -15.56 -0.55
C ASP A 98 -23.95 -16.47 0.26
N GLU A 99 -23.82 -16.18 1.56
CA GLU A 99 -23.00 -16.96 2.49
C GLU A 99 -23.47 -18.43 2.60
N GLN A 100 -24.78 -18.68 2.46
CA GLN A 100 -25.32 -20.03 2.50
C GLN A 100 -24.84 -20.85 1.28
N TYR A 101 -24.78 -20.26 0.09
CA TYR A 101 -24.27 -20.89 -1.12
C TYR A 101 -22.80 -21.28 -0.96
N LYS A 102 -21.97 -20.37 -0.44
CA LYS A 102 -20.56 -20.64 -0.14
C LYS A 102 -20.39 -21.83 0.81
N VAL A 103 -21.14 -21.84 1.93
CA VAL A 103 -21.10 -22.93 2.92
C VAL A 103 -21.57 -24.26 2.33
N LEU A 104 -22.60 -24.25 1.47
CA LEU A 104 -23.07 -25.45 0.78
C LEU A 104 -22.01 -25.99 -0.18
N PHE A 105 -21.36 -25.13 -0.95
CA PHE A 105 -20.29 -25.50 -1.88
C PHE A 105 -19.09 -26.12 -1.13
N GLN A 106 -18.69 -25.53 0.00
CA GLN A 106 -17.60 -26.04 0.83
C GLN A 106 -17.88 -27.42 1.45
N LYS A 107 -19.15 -27.70 1.81
CA LYS A 107 -19.54 -28.99 2.41
C LYS A 107 -19.50 -30.15 1.41
N MET A 108 -19.50 -29.87 0.11
CA MET A 108 -19.50 -30.89 -0.93
C MET A 108 -18.07 -31.37 -1.21
N LYS A 109 -17.80 -32.64 -0.91
CA LYS A 109 -16.50 -33.28 -1.17
C LYS A 109 -16.56 -34.07 -2.48
N HIS A 110 -15.60 -33.84 -3.36
CA HIS A 110 -15.48 -34.63 -4.58
C HIS A 110 -14.82 -35.99 -4.29
N LYS A 111 -15.55 -37.08 -4.49
CA LYS A 111 -15.09 -38.44 -4.14
C LYS A 111 -14.03 -38.99 -5.11
N TYR A 112 -14.05 -38.58 -6.38
CA TYR A 112 -13.27 -39.22 -7.45
C TYR A 112 -11.94 -38.50 -7.75
N LEU A 113 -11.98 -37.18 -7.91
CA LEU A 113 -10.81 -36.33 -8.16
C LEU A 113 -10.06 -35.92 -6.88
N ALA A 114 -10.45 -36.44 -5.71
CA ALA A 114 -9.87 -36.21 -4.39
C ALA A 114 -9.14 -34.87 -4.23
N LYS A 115 -7.81 -34.84 -4.47
CA LYS A 115 -6.97 -33.66 -4.27
C LYS A 115 -7.23 -32.52 -5.27
N THR A 116 -7.40 -32.80 -6.56
CA THR A 116 -7.67 -31.75 -7.57
C THR A 116 -9.06 -31.17 -7.40
N GLY A 117 -10.04 -32.00 -7.03
CA GLY A 117 -11.38 -31.55 -6.65
C GLY A 117 -11.40 -30.68 -5.39
N GLU A 118 -10.63 -31.04 -4.36
CA GLU A 118 -10.50 -30.25 -3.13
C GLU A 118 -9.83 -28.88 -3.37
N ASN A 119 -8.79 -28.84 -4.21
CA ASN A 119 -8.14 -27.60 -4.62
C ASN A 119 -9.13 -26.67 -5.34
N PHE A 120 -9.94 -27.22 -6.25
CA PHE A 120 -10.98 -26.46 -6.95
C PHE A 120 -12.06 -25.92 -6.00
N VAL A 121 -12.57 -26.74 -5.06
CA VAL A 121 -13.55 -26.26 -4.07
C VAL A 121 -12.96 -25.13 -3.23
N THR A 122 -11.70 -25.26 -2.82
CA THR A 122 -10.99 -24.20 -2.09
C THR A 122 -10.87 -22.93 -2.92
N LEU A 123 -10.55 -23.05 -4.22
CA LEU A 123 -10.46 -21.93 -5.15
C LEU A 123 -11.81 -21.19 -5.27
N VAL A 124 -12.90 -21.90 -5.54
CA VAL A 124 -14.24 -21.31 -5.70
C VAL A 124 -14.76 -20.69 -4.41
N VAL A 125 -14.53 -21.34 -3.26
CA VAL A 125 -14.92 -20.78 -1.95
C VAL A 125 -14.16 -19.48 -1.68
N ARG A 126 -12.83 -19.45 -1.91
CA ARG A 126 -12.04 -18.23 -1.75
C ARG A 126 -12.46 -17.13 -2.72
N LEU A 127 -12.82 -17.47 -3.96
CA LEU A 127 -13.35 -16.52 -4.94
C LEU A 127 -14.69 -15.93 -4.45
N LEU A 128 -15.62 -16.78 -4.01
CA LEU A 128 -16.90 -16.35 -3.45
C LEU A 128 -16.72 -15.38 -2.27
N GLU A 129 -15.79 -15.65 -1.36
CA GLU A 129 -15.49 -14.76 -0.24
C GLU A 129 -15.09 -13.37 -0.74
N ARG A 130 -14.15 -13.30 -1.69
CA ARG A 130 -13.67 -12.02 -2.23
C ARG A 130 -14.73 -11.27 -3.03
N LEU A 131 -15.55 -11.97 -3.81
CA LEU A 131 -16.63 -11.35 -4.59
C LEU A 131 -17.79 -10.90 -3.71
N LEU A 132 -18.15 -11.67 -2.67
CA LEU A 132 -19.19 -11.27 -1.71
C LEU A 132 -18.74 -10.03 -0.92
N ASP A 133 -17.49 -10.00 -0.44
CA ASP A 133 -16.90 -8.82 0.19
C ASP A 133 -16.95 -7.61 -0.77
N TYR A 134 -16.51 -7.79 -2.01
CA TYR A 134 -16.53 -6.75 -3.04
C TYR A 134 -17.94 -6.21 -3.29
N ARG A 135 -18.94 -7.10 -3.42
CA ARG A 135 -20.35 -6.72 -3.65
C ARG A 135 -20.91 -5.83 -2.54
N THR A 136 -20.52 -6.05 -1.29
CA THR A 136 -21.01 -5.19 -0.19
C THR A 136 -20.54 -3.74 -0.29
N ILE A 137 -19.42 -3.49 -0.98
CA ILE A 137 -18.71 -2.22 -1.00
C ILE A 137 -18.67 -1.56 -2.39
N MET A 138 -18.97 -2.29 -3.47
CA MET A 138 -18.86 -1.79 -4.84
C MET A 138 -19.70 -0.53 -5.13
N HIS A 139 -20.79 -0.33 -4.36
CA HIS A 139 -21.68 0.84 -4.42
C HIS A 139 -21.54 1.80 -3.22
N ASP A 140 -20.50 1.64 -2.41
CA ASP A 140 -20.20 2.54 -1.29
C ASP A 140 -19.90 3.97 -1.80
N GLU A 141 -20.40 4.99 -1.10
CA GLU A 141 -20.05 6.38 -1.40
C GLU A 141 -18.55 6.63 -1.26
N ASN A 142 -17.90 5.89 -0.36
CA ASN A 142 -16.48 5.98 -0.13
C ASN A 142 -15.67 5.24 -1.21
N LYS A 143 -15.08 6.02 -2.10
CA LYS A 143 -14.19 5.54 -3.17
C LYS A 143 -12.94 4.82 -2.65
N GLU A 144 -12.42 5.12 -1.45
CA GLU A 144 -11.25 4.44 -0.87
C GLU A 144 -11.57 2.99 -0.46
N ASN A 145 -12.78 2.75 0.05
CA ASN A 145 -13.28 1.40 0.31
C ASN A 145 -13.41 0.60 -0.99
N ARG A 146 -14.02 1.22 -2.01
CA ARG A 146 -14.14 0.64 -3.36
C ARG A 146 -12.77 0.27 -3.95
N MET A 147 -11.78 1.17 -3.85
CA MET A 147 -10.41 0.91 -4.30
C MET A 147 -9.77 -0.26 -3.56
N SER A 148 -9.87 -0.29 -2.22
CA SER A 148 -9.29 -1.36 -1.40
C SER A 148 -9.88 -2.72 -1.77
N CYS A 149 -11.21 -2.84 -1.85
CA CYS A 149 -11.87 -4.08 -2.25
C CYS A 149 -11.55 -4.49 -3.69
N THR A 150 -11.45 -3.53 -4.61
CA THR A 150 -11.03 -3.80 -6.01
C THR A 150 -9.63 -4.42 -6.03
N VAL A 151 -8.70 -3.90 -5.23
CA VAL A 151 -7.33 -4.46 -5.13
C VAL A 151 -7.33 -5.86 -4.49
N ASN A 152 -8.25 -6.18 -3.60
CA ASN A 152 -8.36 -7.52 -3.01
C ASN A 152 -8.71 -8.57 -4.07
N VAL A 153 -9.72 -8.27 -4.87
CA VAL A 153 -10.17 -9.13 -5.97
C VAL A 153 -9.07 -9.24 -7.04
N LEU A 154 -8.43 -8.13 -7.36
CA LEU A 154 -7.30 -8.07 -8.28
C LEU A 154 -6.11 -8.93 -7.81
N ASN A 155 -5.73 -8.86 -6.53
CA ASN A 155 -4.67 -9.70 -5.97
C ASN A 155 -5.04 -11.18 -6.00
N PHE A 156 -6.31 -11.51 -5.77
CA PHE A 156 -6.80 -12.89 -5.89
C PHE A 156 -6.64 -13.39 -7.34
N TYR A 157 -7.12 -12.65 -8.34
CA TYR A 157 -6.98 -13.05 -9.75
C TYR A 157 -5.52 -13.16 -10.20
N LYS A 158 -4.63 -12.35 -9.63
CA LYS A 158 -3.19 -12.48 -9.84
C LYS A 158 -2.62 -13.75 -9.21
N GLU A 159 -3.05 -14.10 -8.00
CA GLU A 159 -2.59 -15.31 -7.29
C GLU A 159 -2.98 -16.59 -8.07
N ILE A 160 -4.17 -16.59 -8.68
CA ILE A 160 -4.69 -17.73 -9.43
C ILE A 160 -4.34 -17.67 -10.94
N ASP A 161 -3.44 -16.77 -11.32
CA ASP A 161 -2.91 -16.57 -12.67
C ASP A 161 -4.00 -16.41 -13.76
N ARG A 162 -5.04 -15.62 -13.45
CA ARG A 162 -6.14 -15.30 -14.36
C ARG A 162 -5.98 -13.90 -14.95
N GLU A 163 -5.13 -13.79 -15.96
CA GLU A 163 -4.73 -12.51 -16.57
C GLU A 163 -5.92 -11.68 -17.06
N GLU A 164 -6.90 -12.31 -17.70
CA GLU A 164 -8.09 -11.63 -18.25
C GLU A 164 -8.86 -10.85 -17.17
N MET A 165 -9.25 -11.56 -16.10
CA MET A 165 -9.96 -10.97 -14.97
C MET A 165 -9.10 -9.96 -14.23
N TYR A 166 -7.81 -10.25 -14.08
CA TYR A 166 -6.86 -9.33 -13.50
C TYR A 166 -6.82 -8.00 -14.26
N ILE A 167 -6.74 -8.03 -15.59
CA ILE A 167 -6.74 -6.83 -16.45
C ILE A 167 -8.08 -6.09 -16.33
N ARG A 168 -9.22 -6.79 -16.33
CA ARG A 168 -10.54 -6.17 -16.15
C ARG A 168 -10.62 -5.39 -14.82
N TYR A 169 -10.15 -5.97 -13.72
CA TYR A 169 -10.11 -5.29 -12.42
C TYR A 169 -9.04 -4.18 -12.32
N LEU A 170 -7.92 -4.29 -13.05
CA LEU A 170 -6.96 -3.18 -13.19
C LEU A 170 -7.64 -1.95 -13.80
N TYR A 171 -8.47 -2.12 -14.83
CA TYR A 171 -9.17 -1.00 -15.44
C TYR A 171 -10.27 -0.43 -14.55
N LYS A 172 -11.05 -1.27 -13.83
CA LYS A 172 -11.98 -0.80 -12.79
C LYS A 172 -11.26 0.08 -11.76
N LEU A 173 -10.08 -0.34 -11.29
CA LEU A 173 -9.26 0.44 -10.37
C LEU A 173 -8.73 1.74 -10.98
N CYS A 174 -8.28 1.70 -12.24
CA CYS A 174 -7.79 2.87 -12.95
C CYS A 174 -8.86 3.94 -13.13
N ASP A 175 -10.10 3.53 -13.44
CA ASP A 175 -11.23 4.46 -13.54
C ASP A 175 -11.62 5.05 -12.18
N LEU A 176 -11.60 4.26 -11.09
CA LEU A 176 -11.74 4.79 -9.72
C LEU A 176 -10.67 5.83 -9.38
N HIS A 177 -9.40 5.61 -9.79
CA HIS A 177 -8.33 6.58 -9.56
C HIS A 177 -8.56 7.89 -10.30
N LYS A 178 -9.05 7.82 -11.53
CA LYS A 178 -9.41 9.00 -12.32
C LYS A 178 -10.54 9.80 -11.67
N GLU A 179 -11.56 9.12 -11.12
CA GLU A 179 -12.65 9.77 -10.37
C GLU A 179 -12.17 10.48 -9.09
N CYS A 180 -10.99 10.12 -8.56
CA CYS A 180 -10.37 10.72 -7.38
C CYS A 180 -9.19 11.66 -7.71
N ASP A 181 -8.93 11.91 -8.99
CA ASP A 181 -7.75 12.65 -9.48
C ASP A 181 -6.39 12.08 -9.03
N ASN A 182 -6.35 10.78 -8.71
CA ASN A 182 -5.14 10.05 -8.35
C ASN A 182 -4.38 9.59 -9.61
N TYR A 183 -3.91 10.54 -10.42
CA TYR A 183 -3.28 10.23 -11.71
C TYR A 183 -1.97 9.45 -11.58
N THR A 184 -1.22 9.67 -10.49
CA THR A 184 0.02 8.92 -10.22
C THR A 184 -0.30 7.44 -10.04
N GLU A 185 -1.28 7.12 -9.20
CA GLU A 185 -1.72 5.76 -8.91
C GLU A 185 -2.37 5.11 -10.13
N ALA A 186 -3.18 5.85 -10.91
CA ALA A 186 -3.71 5.39 -12.20
C ALA A 186 -2.61 4.99 -13.19
N ALA A 187 -1.51 5.75 -13.25
CA ALA A 187 -0.36 5.44 -14.08
C ALA A 187 0.34 4.15 -13.60
N TYR A 188 0.52 3.96 -12.30
CA TYR A 188 1.06 2.72 -11.74
C TYR A 188 0.15 1.51 -12.00
N THR A 189 -1.18 1.69 -11.98
CA THR A 189 -2.14 0.64 -12.32
C THR A 189 -1.97 0.20 -13.79
N LEU A 190 -1.89 1.14 -14.74
CA LEU A 190 -1.64 0.82 -16.15
C LEU A 190 -0.26 0.21 -16.38
N LEU A 191 0.74 0.61 -15.59
CA LEU A 191 2.06 0.01 -15.66
C LEU A 191 2.05 -1.48 -15.31
N LEU A 192 1.13 -1.94 -14.45
CA LEU A 192 0.96 -3.37 -14.19
C LEU A 192 0.46 -4.12 -15.43
N HIS A 193 -0.43 -3.53 -16.22
CA HIS A 193 -0.86 -4.13 -17.49
C HIS A 193 0.30 -4.14 -18.50
N ALA A 194 1.03 -3.03 -18.66
CA ALA A 194 2.17 -2.93 -19.57
C ALA A 194 3.30 -3.93 -19.24
N LYS A 195 3.42 -4.37 -17.97
CA LYS A 195 4.37 -5.40 -17.53
C LYS A 195 4.01 -6.81 -17.98
N LEU A 196 2.74 -7.11 -18.24
CA LEU A 196 2.31 -8.41 -18.78
C LEU A 196 2.68 -8.56 -20.26
N LEU A 197 2.76 -7.43 -20.98
CA LEU A 197 3.04 -7.40 -22.41
C LEU A 197 4.54 -7.48 -22.72
N LYS A 198 4.89 -8.11 -23.85
CA LYS A 198 6.25 -8.12 -24.40
C LYS A 198 6.42 -7.05 -25.48
N TRP A 199 7.65 -6.59 -25.69
CA TRP A 199 8.00 -5.76 -26.84
C TRP A 199 8.17 -6.67 -28.06
N SER A 200 7.06 -7.15 -28.61
CA SER A 200 7.03 -8.08 -29.74
C SER A 200 5.95 -7.70 -30.75
N ASP A 201 6.17 -8.11 -32.00
CA ASP A 201 5.19 -8.00 -33.09
C ASP A 201 4.20 -9.17 -33.10
N GLU A 202 4.20 -10.02 -32.06
CA GLU A 202 3.25 -11.11 -31.90
C GLU A 202 1.82 -10.56 -31.75
N GLN A 203 0.86 -11.28 -32.35
CA GLN A 203 -0.54 -10.91 -32.29
C GLN A 203 -1.01 -10.84 -30.83
N CYS A 204 -1.66 -9.73 -30.48
CA CYS A 204 -2.18 -9.54 -29.14
C CYS A 204 -3.37 -10.48 -28.92
N ALA A 205 -3.28 -11.35 -27.91
CA ALA A 205 -4.39 -12.24 -27.56
C ALA A 205 -5.60 -11.41 -27.12
N ALA A 206 -6.81 -11.84 -27.50
CA ALA A 206 -8.05 -11.10 -27.21
C ALA A 206 -8.25 -10.78 -25.72
N HIS A 207 -7.80 -11.67 -24.83
CA HIS A 207 -7.89 -11.49 -23.37
C HIS A 207 -6.97 -10.38 -22.83
N LEU A 208 -5.95 -9.95 -23.59
CA LEU A 208 -5.05 -8.84 -23.24
C LEU A 208 -5.58 -7.49 -23.75
N ASN A 209 -6.48 -7.49 -24.74
CA ASN A 209 -7.02 -6.30 -25.39
C ASN A 209 -8.54 -6.16 -25.16
N GLN A 210 -8.95 -5.97 -23.91
CA GLN A 210 -10.37 -5.96 -23.53
C GLN A 210 -11.04 -4.58 -23.48
N ARG A 211 -10.29 -3.48 -23.58
CA ARG A 211 -10.87 -2.14 -23.46
C ARG A 211 -11.21 -1.57 -24.84
N ASP A 212 -12.47 -1.18 -25.00
CA ASP A 212 -12.92 -0.35 -26.12
C ASP A 212 -12.10 0.95 -26.14
N GLY A 213 -11.17 1.06 -27.09
CA GLY A 213 -10.32 2.24 -27.26
C GLY A 213 -8.88 1.96 -27.70
N TYR A 214 -8.36 0.75 -27.50
CA TYR A 214 -7.03 0.38 -28.03
C TYR A 214 -7.16 -0.36 -29.35
N GLN A 215 -6.76 0.30 -30.44
CA GLN A 215 -6.64 -0.31 -31.75
C GLN A 215 -5.21 -0.82 -31.93
N ALA A 216 -4.87 -1.93 -31.25
CA ALA A 216 -3.56 -2.55 -31.34
C ALA A 216 -3.69 -3.98 -31.88
N THR A 217 -2.93 -4.31 -32.92
CA THR A 217 -2.89 -5.67 -33.49
C THR A 217 -1.79 -6.52 -32.84
N THR A 218 -0.70 -5.87 -32.39
CA THR A 218 0.44 -6.54 -31.73
C THR A 218 0.58 -6.16 -30.26
N GLN A 219 1.25 -7.02 -29.48
CA GLN A 219 1.55 -6.72 -28.07
C GLN A 219 2.43 -5.47 -27.93
N GLY A 220 3.41 -5.28 -28.82
CA GLY A 220 4.28 -4.11 -28.83
C GLY A 220 3.51 -2.80 -29.06
N GLN A 221 2.54 -2.79 -29.98
CA GLN A 221 1.69 -1.63 -30.23
C GLN A 221 0.80 -1.30 -29.02
N LEU A 222 0.18 -2.32 -28.41
CA LEU A 222 -0.64 -2.12 -27.22
C LEU A 222 0.22 -1.56 -26.07
N LYS A 223 1.43 -2.10 -25.91
CA LYS A 223 2.39 -1.65 -24.91
C LYS A 223 2.81 -0.20 -25.12
N ASP A 224 3.06 0.22 -26.37
CA ASP A 224 3.37 1.62 -26.69
C ASP A 224 2.20 2.57 -26.36
N GLN A 225 0.97 2.22 -26.78
CA GLN A 225 -0.23 3.01 -26.46
C GLN A 225 -0.43 3.15 -24.95
N LEU A 226 -0.20 2.08 -24.19
CA LEU A 226 -0.23 2.12 -22.72
C LEU A 226 0.84 3.04 -22.15
N TYR A 227 2.08 2.99 -22.64
CA TYR A 227 3.14 3.89 -22.18
C TYR A 227 2.84 5.36 -22.47
N GLN A 228 2.29 5.68 -23.63
CA GLN A 228 1.86 7.05 -23.96
C GLN A 228 0.80 7.55 -22.96
N GLN A 229 -0.18 6.70 -22.61
CA GLN A 229 -1.19 7.04 -21.61
C GLN A 229 -0.62 7.16 -20.19
N ILE A 230 0.30 6.27 -19.81
CA ILE A 230 1.02 6.31 -18.53
C ILE A 230 1.80 7.62 -18.39
N ILE A 231 2.54 8.03 -19.42
CA ILE A 231 3.30 9.29 -19.43
C ILE A 231 2.34 10.47 -19.26
N ASN A 232 1.23 10.50 -19.99
CA ASN A 232 0.22 11.55 -19.86
C ASN A 232 -0.36 11.62 -18.43
N TYR A 233 -0.61 10.49 -17.77
CA TYR A 233 -1.08 10.47 -16.39
C TYR A 233 -0.02 10.96 -15.39
N PHE A 234 1.24 10.57 -15.54
CA PHE A 234 2.31 11.14 -14.72
C PHE A 234 2.46 12.65 -14.92
N ASP A 235 2.33 13.13 -16.16
CA ASP A 235 2.36 14.56 -16.46
C ASP A 235 1.16 15.31 -15.88
N LYS A 236 -0.05 14.74 -15.95
CA LYS A 236 -1.25 15.31 -15.31
C LYS A 236 -1.10 15.37 -13.80
N GLY A 237 -0.59 14.32 -13.16
CA GLY A 237 -0.30 14.31 -11.72
C GLY A 237 0.65 15.45 -11.33
N LYS A 238 1.75 15.60 -12.06
CA LYS A 238 2.74 16.69 -11.84
C LYS A 238 2.19 18.08 -12.16
N ARG A 239 1.35 18.23 -13.18
CA ARG A 239 0.73 19.52 -13.58
C ARG A 239 -0.33 19.97 -12.57
N LYS A 240 -1.18 19.07 -12.08
CA LYS A 240 -2.15 19.39 -11.02
C LYS A 240 -1.46 19.86 -9.76
N GLN A 241 -0.39 19.16 -9.38
CA GLN A 241 0.55 19.59 -8.36
C GLN A 241 1.04 21.03 -8.63
N ALA A 242 1.64 21.27 -9.81
CA ALA A 242 2.16 22.59 -10.20
C ALA A 242 1.12 23.73 -10.19
N GLN A 243 -0.09 23.51 -10.70
CA GLN A 243 -1.16 24.52 -10.73
C GLN A 243 -1.64 24.90 -9.33
N PHE A 244 -1.76 23.92 -8.44
CA PHE A 244 -2.10 24.20 -7.04
C PHE A 244 -1.01 25.05 -6.36
N TYR A 245 0.28 24.80 -6.68
CA TYR A 245 1.42 25.58 -6.17
C TYR A 245 1.41 27.02 -6.68
N GLU A 246 1.18 27.25 -7.97
CA GLU A 246 1.09 28.61 -8.55
C GLU A 246 -0.01 29.45 -7.89
N ASN A 247 -1.08 28.81 -7.44
CA ASN A 247 -2.23 29.47 -6.85
C ASN A 247 -2.09 29.80 -5.35
N ILE A 248 -1.13 29.19 -4.62
CA ILE A 248 -1.08 29.31 -3.14
C ILE A 248 0.29 29.72 -2.60
N VAL A 249 1.44 29.39 -3.23
CA VAL A 249 2.78 29.74 -2.66
C VAL A 249 3.85 29.97 -3.75
N LYS A 250 4.57 31.10 -3.71
CA LYS A 250 5.77 31.38 -4.55
C LYS A 250 7.07 30.70 -4.04
N VAL A 251 6.99 29.67 -3.18
CA VAL A 251 8.13 29.08 -2.45
C VAL A 251 7.99 27.54 -2.35
N ILE A 252 9.13 26.85 -2.54
CA ILE A 252 9.50 25.43 -2.35
C ILE A 252 8.36 24.40 -2.29
N ARG A 253 8.35 23.47 -3.25
CA ARG A 253 7.46 22.30 -3.28
C ARG A 253 7.60 21.47 -1.97
N PRO A 254 6.54 21.34 -1.16
CA PRO A 254 6.52 20.41 -0.04
C PRO A 254 6.59 18.98 -0.56
N LYS A 255 7.34 18.15 0.15
CA LYS A 255 7.38 16.71 -0.05
C LYS A 255 6.06 16.10 0.46
N PRO A 256 5.56 14.99 -0.11
CA PRO A 256 4.37 14.33 0.42
C PRO A 256 4.65 13.80 1.82
N ASP A 257 3.70 14.01 2.73
CA ASP A 257 3.72 13.43 4.07
C ASP A 257 3.16 12.01 4.06
N TYR A 258 3.65 11.18 4.98
CA TYR A 258 3.19 9.81 5.16
C TYR A 258 2.57 9.65 6.55
N PHE A 259 1.50 8.86 6.64
CA PHE A 259 0.69 8.72 7.84
C PHE A 259 0.49 7.24 8.16
N ALA A 260 0.86 6.81 9.36
CA ALA A 260 0.47 5.51 9.87
C ALA A 260 -0.94 5.58 10.44
N VAL A 261 -1.82 4.70 9.97
CA VAL A 261 -3.20 4.58 10.43
C VAL A 261 -3.48 3.14 10.84
N GLY A 262 -3.80 2.94 12.12
CA GLY A 262 -4.10 1.63 12.71
C GLY A 262 -5.57 1.52 13.05
N TYR A 263 -6.21 0.41 12.67
CA TYR A 263 -7.63 0.13 12.93
C TYR A 263 -7.77 -0.98 13.98
N TYR A 264 -8.47 -0.68 15.08
CA TYR A 264 -8.59 -1.56 16.26
C TYR A 264 -10.04 -1.72 16.70
N GLY A 265 -10.35 -2.86 17.33
CA GLY A 265 -11.71 -3.22 17.74
C GLY A 265 -12.51 -3.94 16.64
N MET A 266 -13.59 -4.58 17.06
CA MET A 266 -14.40 -5.46 16.21
C MET A 266 -15.48 -4.73 15.41
N GLY A 267 -15.64 -3.43 15.62
CA GLY A 267 -16.64 -2.63 14.91
C GLY A 267 -16.26 -2.25 13.47
N PHE A 268 -14.97 -2.29 13.08
CA PHE A 268 -14.56 -1.98 11.70
C PHE A 268 -14.98 -3.08 10.71
N PRO A 269 -15.15 -2.77 9.42
CA PRO A 269 -15.35 -3.78 8.38
C PRO A 269 -14.28 -4.88 8.37
N SER A 270 -14.65 -6.11 7.99
CA SER A 270 -13.73 -7.27 7.96
C SER A 270 -12.51 -7.00 7.08
N PHE A 271 -12.65 -6.31 5.94
CA PHE A 271 -11.53 -6.04 5.04
C PHE A 271 -10.44 -5.11 5.63
N LEU A 272 -10.77 -4.26 6.61
CA LEU A 272 -9.80 -3.44 7.35
C LEU A 272 -9.13 -4.20 8.51
N ARG A 273 -9.72 -5.32 8.93
CA ARG A 273 -9.23 -6.19 10.01
C ARG A 273 -8.57 -7.48 9.50
N VAL A 274 -8.93 -7.93 8.30
CA VAL A 274 -8.55 -9.23 7.75
C VAL A 274 -8.28 -9.04 6.25
N PHE A 275 -7.00 -9.05 5.91
CA PHE A 275 -6.52 -9.09 4.54
C PHE A 275 -5.71 -10.37 4.41
N GLY A 276 -6.00 -11.15 3.37
CA GLY A 276 -5.68 -12.58 3.23
C GLY A 276 -4.32 -13.00 3.75
N ASP A 277 -4.35 -13.96 4.69
CA ASP A 277 -3.23 -14.87 4.93
C ASP A 277 -3.13 -15.81 3.73
N SER A 278 -2.41 -15.39 2.70
CA SER A 278 -1.62 -16.35 1.94
C SER A 278 -0.28 -16.41 2.68
N LEU A 279 -0.12 -17.45 3.51
CA LEU A 279 1.12 -18.02 4.06
C LEU A 279 0.77 -18.89 5.29
N VAL A 280 0.09 -20.02 5.05
CA VAL A 280 0.27 -21.22 5.89
C VAL A 280 1.15 -22.16 5.07
N GLU A 281 2.42 -21.82 4.94
CA GLU A 281 3.42 -22.79 4.48
C GLU A 281 3.92 -23.59 5.68
N ASN A 282 3.84 -24.91 5.53
CA ASN A 282 4.50 -25.96 6.34
C ASN A 282 3.84 -26.38 7.67
N ILE A 283 2.64 -26.98 7.60
CA ILE A 283 2.24 -28.01 8.58
C ILE A 283 2.13 -29.35 7.84
N PRO A 284 2.89 -30.40 8.24
CA PRO A 284 2.79 -31.72 7.62
C PRO A 284 1.39 -32.33 7.79
N PRO A 285 0.90 -33.14 6.83
CA PRO A 285 -0.45 -33.74 6.86
C PRO A 285 -0.74 -34.63 8.08
N SER A 286 0.30 -35.07 8.80
CA SER A 286 0.18 -35.96 9.97
C SER A 286 -0.28 -35.25 11.26
N LEU A 287 -0.26 -33.91 11.32
CA LEU A 287 -0.65 -33.15 12.52
C LEU A 287 -2.07 -32.55 12.45
N VAL A 288 -2.76 -32.70 11.32
CA VAL A 288 -4.10 -32.10 11.09
C VAL A 288 -5.23 -32.82 11.83
N PHE A 289 -5.03 -34.08 12.25
CA PHE A 289 -6.10 -34.91 12.81
C PHE A 289 -6.23 -34.90 14.34
N THR A 290 -5.32 -34.27 15.09
CA THR A 290 -5.34 -34.32 16.57
C THR A 290 -5.69 -32.99 17.24
N TYR A 291 -5.82 -31.90 16.48
CA TYR A 291 -6.22 -30.57 16.99
C TYR A 291 -7.51 -30.04 16.36
N GLY A 292 -8.43 -30.94 16.01
CA GLY A 292 -9.78 -30.62 15.57
C GLY A 292 -10.69 -30.11 16.69
N SER A 293 -10.32 -29.02 17.36
CA SER A 293 -11.21 -28.18 18.20
C SER A 293 -10.50 -26.96 18.81
N LEU A 294 -9.16 -26.83 18.74
CA LEU A 294 -8.43 -25.75 19.43
C LEU A 294 -7.37 -25.00 18.60
N ALA A 295 -7.26 -25.26 17.30
CA ALA A 295 -6.30 -24.56 16.41
C ALA A 295 -6.95 -23.50 15.49
N ARG A 296 -8.14 -22.98 15.85
CA ARG A 296 -8.53 -21.60 15.47
C ARG A 296 -7.88 -20.66 16.47
N SER A 297 -6.55 -20.61 16.50
CA SER A 297 -5.85 -19.48 17.07
C SER A 297 -6.07 -18.30 16.14
N ASP A 298 -7.19 -17.64 16.40
CA ASP A 298 -7.52 -16.27 16.08
C ASP A 298 -6.29 -15.37 16.34
N LYS A 299 -5.37 -15.30 15.37
CA LYS A 299 -4.48 -14.15 15.24
C LYS A 299 -5.38 -13.00 14.82
N ARG A 300 -5.98 -12.34 15.81
CA ARG A 300 -6.75 -11.09 15.71
C ARG A 300 -5.83 -10.02 15.14
N ASN A 301 -5.65 -10.04 13.82
CA ASN A 301 -4.68 -9.22 13.12
C ASN A 301 -5.24 -7.81 12.96
N HIS A 302 -5.16 -6.99 14.01
CA HIS A 302 -5.35 -5.55 13.85
C HIS A 302 -4.27 -5.00 12.90
N LYS A 303 -4.70 -4.30 11.85
CA LYS A 303 -3.80 -3.87 10.78
C LYS A 303 -3.45 -2.39 10.90
N MET A 304 -2.17 -2.12 10.69
CA MET A 304 -1.63 -0.79 10.46
C MET A 304 -1.40 -0.61 8.97
N PHE A 305 -1.72 0.56 8.45
CA PHE A 305 -1.51 0.93 7.07
C PHE A 305 -0.70 2.22 7.02
N ILE A 306 0.18 2.34 6.02
CA ILE A 306 0.88 3.59 5.74
C ILE A 306 0.19 4.26 4.57
N TYR A 307 -0.35 5.45 4.79
CA TYR A 307 -1.00 6.31 3.81
C TYR A 307 -0.02 7.35 3.29
N ARG A 308 -0.01 7.55 1.97
CA ARG A 308 0.66 8.64 1.27
C ARG A 308 -0.30 9.80 1.12
N GLY A 309 0.00 10.90 1.81
CA GLY A 309 -0.79 12.12 1.78
C GLY A 309 -0.98 12.71 0.39
N LYS A 310 -2.13 13.33 0.16
CA LYS A 310 -2.36 14.27 -0.94
C LYS A 310 -1.44 15.47 -0.79
N ASP A 311 -1.33 16.24 -1.86
CA ASP A 311 -0.50 17.44 -1.83
C ASP A 311 -1.01 18.37 -0.72
N TYR A 312 -0.13 18.73 0.23
CA TYR A 312 -0.44 19.49 1.45
C TYR A 312 -1.43 18.88 2.44
N GLU A 313 -1.80 17.61 2.27
CA GLU A 313 -2.67 16.94 3.22
C GLU A 313 -1.99 16.84 4.57
N ARG A 314 -2.64 17.36 5.62
CA ARG A 314 -2.18 17.28 6.99
C ARG A 314 -2.81 16.09 7.69
N ARG A 315 -2.24 15.73 8.85
CA ARG A 315 -2.76 14.64 9.68
C ARG A 315 -4.21 14.89 10.08
N GLU A 316 -4.56 16.14 10.41
CA GLU A 316 -5.90 16.54 10.82
C GLU A 316 -6.94 16.33 9.72
N ASP A 317 -6.55 16.51 8.45
CA ASP A 317 -7.45 16.31 7.29
C ASP A 317 -7.80 14.82 7.13
N ILE A 318 -6.82 13.93 7.33
CA ILE A 318 -7.02 12.48 7.31
C ILE A 318 -7.90 12.05 8.48
N GLU A 319 -7.63 12.56 9.68
CA GLU A 319 -8.42 12.25 10.87
C GLU A 319 -9.90 12.66 10.68
N ALA A 320 -10.15 13.85 10.14
CA ALA A 320 -11.49 14.31 9.83
C ALA A 320 -12.19 13.42 8.78
N ARG A 321 -11.46 13.00 7.74
CA ARG A 321 -11.98 12.06 6.72
C ARG A 321 -12.34 10.70 7.34
N LEU A 322 -11.48 10.15 8.19
CA LEU A 322 -11.72 8.87 8.86
C LEU A 322 -12.92 8.93 9.81
N LEU A 323 -13.09 10.02 10.55
CA LEU A 323 -14.26 10.23 11.42
C LEU A 323 -15.56 10.43 10.62
N THR A 324 -15.48 11.05 9.45
CA THR A 324 -16.62 11.16 8.53
C THR A 324 -17.02 9.79 7.97
N GLN A 325 -16.02 8.96 7.65
CA GLN A 325 -16.22 7.61 7.12
C GLN A 325 -16.71 6.62 8.19
N PHE A 326 -16.23 6.75 9.43
CA PHE A 326 -16.57 5.88 10.55
C PHE A 326 -17.05 6.75 11.73
N PRO A 327 -18.34 7.14 11.76
CA PRO A 327 -18.86 8.04 12.80
C PRO A 327 -18.76 7.49 14.23
N ASN A 328 -18.71 6.16 14.37
CA ASN A 328 -18.58 5.47 15.66
C ASN A 328 -17.11 5.25 16.08
N ALA A 329 -16.14 5.71 15.28
CA ALA A 329 -14.73 5.50 15.55
C ALA A 329 -14.18 6.55 16.53
N GLU A 330 -13.51 6.08 17.57
CA GLU A 330 -12.81 6.92 18.54
C GLU A 330 -11.33 7.05 18.17
N LYS A 331 -10.86 8.30 18.09
CA LYS A 331 -9.44 8.60 17.91
C LYS A 331 -8.68 8.35 19.21
N MET A 332 -7.69 7.46 19.15
CA MET A 332 -6.78 7.23 20.27
C MET A 332 -5.85 8.43 20.48
N LYS A 333 -5.59 8.75 21.75
CA LYS A 333 -4.73 9.89 22.15
C LYS A 333 -3.24 9.56 22.15
N THR A 334 -2.89 8.27 22.25
CA THR A 334 -1.50 7.80 22.30
C THR A 334 -1.13 7.08 21.02
N THR A 335 0.16 7.13 20.68
CA THR A 335 0.75 6.38 19.55
C THR A 335 1.39 5.06 20.00
N THR A 336 1.19 4.67 21.26
CA THR A 336 1.60 3.37 21.78
C THR A 336 0.73 2.28 21.18
N PRO A 337 1.27 1.07 20.91
CA PRO A 337 0.44 -0.06 20.54
C PRO A 337 -0.72 -0.24 21.55
N PRO A 338 -1.97 -0.43 21.08
CA PRO A 338 -3.11 -0.61 21.97
C PRO A 338 -3.00 -1.90 22.78
N SER A 339 -3.63 -1.91 23.96
CA SER A 339 -3.78 -3.12 24.77
C SER A 339 -4.61 -4.18 24.06
N GLU A 340 -4.43 -5.45 24.44
CA GLU A 340 -5.23 -6.56 23.90
C GLU A 340 -6.73 -6.39 24.18
N ASP A 341 -7.11 -5.75 25.29
CA ASP A 341 -8.52 -5.46 25.59
C ASP A 341 -9.13 -4.47 24.58
N THR A 342 -8.38 -3.43 24.22
CA THR A 342 -8.82 -2.43 23.22
C THR A 342 -8.97 -3.09 21.85
N LYS A 343 -8.00 -3.93 21.49
CA LYS A 343 -8.00 -4.72 20.26
C LYS A 343 -9.23 -5.63 20.17
N CYS A 344 -9.59 -6.31 21.26
CA CYS A 344 -10.69 -7.28 21.29
C CYS A 344 -12.07 -6.67 21.57
N SER A 345 -12.14 -5.37 21.88
CA SER A 345 -13.38 -4.67 22.19
C SER A 345 -14.36 -4.65 21.00
N SER A 346 -15.65 -4.49 21.28
CA SER A 346 -16.68 -4.29 20.23
C SER A 346 -16.66 -2.89 19.60
N GLY A 347 -15.88 -1.95 20.14
CA GLY A 347 -15.78 -0.58 19.64
C GLY A 347 -14.99 -0.44 18.34
N GLN A 348 -14.88 0.80 17.87
CA GLN A 348 -14.04 1.21 16.75
C GLN A 348 -13.02 2.21 17.27
N TYR A 349 -11.73 1.85 17.24
CA TYR A 349 -10.65 2.73 17.69
C TYR A 349 -9.60 2.86 16.60
N PHE A 350 -9.16 4.08 16.31
CA PHE A 350 -8.08 4.28 15.33
C PHE A 350 -6.94 5.14 15.89
N GLN A 351 -5.72 4.83 15.44
CA GLN A 351 -4.53 5.64 15.65
C GLN A 351 -4.15 6.29 14.33
N CYS A 352 -3.72 7.55 14.37
CA CYS A 352 -3.19 8.26 13.22
C CYS A 352 -2.00 9.13 13.64
N PHE A 353 -0.85 8.94 13.00
CA PHE A 353 0.35 9.76 13.24
C PHE A 353 1.24 9.83 12.01
N THR A 354 2.00 10.92 11.89
CA THR A 354 2.93 11.14 10.77
C THR A 354 4.18 10.28 10.93
N VAL A 355 4.62 9.65 9.85
CA VAL A 355 5.83 8.84 9.78
C VAL A 355 6.78 9.40 8.72
N LYS A 356 8.09 9.21 8.94
CA LYS A 356 9.12 9.65 8.00
C LYS A 356 9.52 8.49 7.08
N PRO A 357 9.53 8.66 5.76
CA PRO A 357 10.05 7.62 4.87
C PRO A 357 11.55 7.43 5.06
N ILE A 358 12.00 6.17 4.99
CA ILE A 358 13.41 5.81 4.99
C ILE A 358 13.84 5.64 3.53
N LEU A 359 14.92 6.33 3.15
CA LEU A 359 15.48 6.30 1.81
C LEU A 359 15.89 4.87 1.42
N ASP A 360 15.42 4.43 0.26
CA ASP A 360 15.79 3.14 -0.36
C ASP A 360 16.32 3.41 -1.77
N LEU A 361 17.64 3.56 -1.91
CA LEU A 361 18.27 3.81 -3.21
C LEU A 361 18.34 2.51 -4.02
N PRO A 362 18.07 2.53 -5.34
CA PRO A 362 18.35 1.37 -6.19
C PRO A 362 19.83 0.96 -6.20
N ALA A 363 20.13 -0.33 -6.33
CA ALA A 363 21.49 -0.91 -6.39
C ALA A 363 22.47 -0.11 -7.27
N LYS A 364 22.01 0.31 -8.45
CA LYS A 364 22.75 1.11 -9.45
C LYS A 364 23.23 2.50 -8.98
N PHE A 365 22.77 2.96 -7.82
CA PHE A 365 23.14 4.25 -7.20
C PHE A 365 23.88 4.10 -5.88
N HIS A 366 24.02 2.88 -5.35
CA HIS A 366 24.85 2.65 -4.18
C HIS A 366 26.32 2.92 -4.53
N ASN A 367 27.05 3.53 -3.59
CA ASN A 367 28.49 3.84 -3.70
C ASN A 367 28.89 4.77 -4.86
N LYS A 368 27.93 5.40 -5.54
CA LYS A 368 28.23 6.54 -6.40
C LYS A 368 28.34 7.77 -5.51
N PRO A 369 29.43 8.56 -5.58
CA PRO A 369 29.58 9.74 -4.75
C PRO A 369 28.48 10.73 -5.12
N VAL A 370 27.41 10.77 -4.33
CA VAL A 370 26.52 11.92 -4.27
C VAL A 370 27.38 12.97 -3.60
N SER A 371 27.96 13.88 -4.39
CA SER A 371 28.72 14.99 -3.80
C SER A 371 27.82 15.68 -2.78
N GLU A 372 28.29 15.78 -1.53
CA GLU A 372 27.63 16.51 -0.44
C GLU A 372 27.30 17.96 -0.84
N GLN A 373 27.97 18.48 -1.87
CA GLN A 373 27.74 19.78 -2.49
C GLN A 373 26.37 19.96 -3.16
N ILE A 374 25.54 18.91 -3.25
CA ILE A 374 24.30 18.98 -4.05
C ILE A 374 23.04 18.76 -3.21
N VAL A 375 23.12 18.53 -1.90
CA VAL A 375 21.94 18.36 -1.00
C VAL A 375 21.19 19.69 -0.73
N SER A 376 21.70 20.79 -1.28
CA SER A 376 21.24 22.19 -1.18
C SER A 376 20.13 22.50 -2.19
N GLY A 377 18.97 21.87 -2.06
CA GLY A 377 17.91 21.87 -3.08
C GLY A 377 17.45 23.18 -3.71
N GLU A 378 18.07 23.52 -4.83
CA GLU A 378 17.57 24.42 -5.86
C GLU A 378 16.62 23.74 -6.84
N ASP A 379 15.76 24.54 -7.47
CA ASP A 379 14.88 24.10 -8.56
C ASP A 379 15.68 23.96 -9.87
N PRO A 380 15.76 22.75 -10.47
CA PRO A 380 16.54 22.51 -11.70
C PRO A 380 16.11 23.37 -12.91
N ARG A 381 14.92 23.98 -12.89
CA ARG A 381 14.49 24.93 -13.95
C ARG A 381 15.29 26.23 -13.95
N ARG A 382 15.77 26.71 -12.79
CA ARG A 382 16.60 27.93 -12.70
C ARG A 382 18.01 27.71 -13.26
N ILE A 383 18.57 26.51 -13.07
CA ILE A 383 19.87 26.12 -13.61
C ILE A 383 19.79 25.98 -15.14
N ALA A 384 18.71 25.39 -15.65
CA ALA A 384 18.50 25.22 -17.09
C ALA A 384 18.25 26.54 -17.84
N MET A 385 17.53 27.49 -17.23
CA MET A 385 17.24 28.79 -17.86
C MET A 385 18.46 29.73 -17.94
N ARG A 386 19.47 29.59 -17.07
CA ARG A 386 20.68 30.43 -17.10
C ARG A 386 21.67 30.09 -18.22
N ARG A 387 21.47 28.99 -18.95
CA ARG A 387 22.40 28.56 -20.01
C ARG A 387 21.67 28.05 -21.25
N SER A 388 20.88 28.91 -21.88
CA SER A 388 20.56 28.78 -23.29
C SER A 388 21.74 29.27 -24.15
N ALA A 389 22.84 28.52 -24.16
CA ALA A 389 23.86 28.66 -25.20
C ALA A 389 24.65 27.35 -25.31
N SER A 390 24.61 26.77 -26.51
CA SER A 390 25.36 25.60 -27.00
C SER A 390 24.91 24.21 -26.55
N SER A 391 24.57 23.44 -27.58
CA SER A 391 24.33 22.00 -27.62
C SER A 391 25.60 21.19 -27.32
N GLN A 392 25.39 19.95 -26.84
CA GLN A 392 26.39 18.86 -26.71
C GLN A 392 27.39 18.97 -25.54
N SER A 393 26.89 18.75 -24.32
CA SER A 393 27.47 17.84 -23.32
C SER A 393 26.69 18.00 -22.02
N VAL A 394 26.23 16.90 -21.41
CA VAL A 394 25.68 16.94 -20.05
C VAL A 394 26.87 17.21 -19.12
N THR A 395 27.15 18.48 -18.87
CA THR A 395 28.22 18.96 -17.99
C THR A 395 28.12 18.29 -16.60
N ALA A 396 29.23 18.19 -15.88
CA ALA A 396 29.27 17.61 -14.53
C ALA A 396 28.21 18.23 -13.59
N ALA A 397 27.92 19.53 -13.75
CA ALA A 397 26.85 20.24 -13.05
C ALA A 397 25.44 19.73 -13.41
N GLY A 398 25.18 19.40 -14.68
CA GLY A 398 23.93 18.77 -15.11
C GLY A 398 23.77 17.36 -14.56
N ARG A 399 24.86 16.58 -14.46
CA ARG A 399 24.86 15.25 -13.80
C ARG A 399 24.60 15.37 -12.29
N ALA A 400 25.23 16.35 -11.65
CA ALA A 400 25.04 16.67 -10.24
C ALA A 400 23.58 17.05 -9.91
N ALA A 401 23.01 18.04 -10.62
CA ALA A 401 21.63 18.48 -10.42
C ALA A 401 20.60 17.36 -10.68
N LEU A 402 20.85 16.50 -11.68
CA LEU A 402 20.05 15.31 -11.92
C LEU A 402 20.14 14.33 -10.74
N MET A 403 21.35 14.11 -10.20
CA MET A 403 21.56 13.18 -9.09
C MET A 403 20.93 13.67 -7.78
N PHE A 404 20.94 14.98 -7.51
CA PHE A 404 20.17 15.54 -6.40
C PHE A 404 18.67 15.44 -6.59
N SER A 405 18.17 15.75 -7.79
CA SER A 405 16.74 15.60 -8.10
C SER A 405 16.28 14.16 -7.93
N LEU A 406 17.13 13.20 -8.29
CA LEU A 406 16.90 11.77 -8.06
C LEU A 406 16.96 11.44 -6.56
N HIS A 407 17.99 11.86 -5.84
CA HIS A 407 18.11 11.58 -4.41
C HIS A 407 16.91 12.16 -3.63
N SER A 408 16.60 13.44 -3.83
CA SER A 408 15.43 14.10 -3.24
C SER A 408 14.12 13.39 -3.62
N PHE A 409 13.97 12.90 -4.86
CA PHE A 409 12.82 12.09 -5.26
C PHE A 409 12.73 10.77 -4.48
N TYR A 410 13.82 10.00 -4.40
CA TYR A 410 13.86 8.71 -3.70
C TYR A 410 13.77 8.85 -2.17
N THR A 411 14.06 10.03 -1.59
CA THR A 411 13.84 10.25 -0.15
C THR A 411 12.37 10.13 0.24
N VAL A 412 11.45 10.35 -0.71
CA VAL A 412 10.00 10.39 -0.43
C VAL A 412 9.14 9.63 -1.44
N ASN A 413 9.75 8.93 -2.40
CA ASN A 413 9.08 8.10 -3.39
C ASN A 413 9.87 6.81 -3.62
N GLU A 414 9.19 5.75 -4.06
CA GLU A 414 9.74 4.39 -4.17
C GLU A 414 10.20 3.81 -2.81
N VAL A 415 9.55 4.27 -1.74
CA VAL A 415 9.86 3.95 -0.33
C VAL A 415 8.87 2.91 0.19
N HIS A 416 9.36 1.98 1.02
CA HIS A 416 8.53 0.94 1.66
C HIS A 416 8.84 0.77 3.15
N LYS A 417 9.80 1.53 3.67
CA LYS A 417 10.17 1.57 5.07
C LYS A 417 9.89 2.97 5.62
N PHE A 418 9.30 3.04 6.80
CA PHE A 418 8.87 4.27 7.44
C PHE A 418 9.25 4.25 8.90
N GLN A 419 9.59 5.39 9.44
CA GLN A 419 10.09 5.55 10.79
C GLN A 419 9.18 6.49 11.58
N TYR A 420 8.87 6.09 12.80
CA TYR A 420 8.24 6.92 13.80
C TYR A 420 9.13 6.98 15.04
N SER A 421 9.28 8.16 15.63
CA SER A 421 10.12 8.37 16.80
C SER A 421 9.29 9.03 17.90
N ARG A 422 9.16 8.32 19.01
CA ARG A 422 8.43 8.76 20.20
C ARG A 422 9.43 9.02 21.32
N ARG A 423 9.25 10.12 22.06
CA ARG A 423 10.03 10.39 23.26
C ARG A 423 9.55 9.48 24.40
N ALA A 424 10.49 8.80 25.04
CA ALA A 424 10.29 8.03 26.25
C ALA A 424 11.25 8.57 27.32
N ARG A 425 10.74 8.83 28.53
CA ARG A 425 11.59 9.22 29.66
C ARG A 425 11.88 7.99 30.51
N LYS A 426 13.15 7.75 30.83
CA LYS A 426 13.59 6.68 31.72
C LYS A 426 14.39 7.30 32.86
N GLY A 427 14.10 6.92 34.10
CA GLY A 427 14.76 7.48 35.29
C GLY A 427 14.09 8.73 35.86
N GLU A 428 14.71 9.32 36.89
CA GLU A 428 14.24 10.54 37.56
C GLU A 428 14.42 11.77 36.65
N ASN A 429 13.48 12.71 36.68
CA ASN A 429 13.62 13.96 35.93
C ASN A 429 14.74 14.80 36.54
N ASP A 430 15.77 15.10 35.77
CA ASP A 430 16.71 16.18 36.08
C ASP A 430 16.07 17.51 35.65
N PRO A 431 15.70 18.42 36.59
CA PRO A 431 15.13 19.72 36.26
C PRO A 431 16.10 20.62 35.47
N ASP A 432 17.41 20.42 35.64
CA ASP A 432 18.45 21.23 35.03
C ASP A 432 18.86 20.70 33.63
N ASN A 433 18.50 19.45 33.30
CA ASN A 433 18.82 18.86 32.00
C ASN A 433 17.76 17.88 31.47
N GLU A 434 16.79 18.41 30.72
CA GLU A 434 15.72 17.59 30.11
C GLU A 434 16.21 16.58 29.07
N PHE A 435 17.46 16.69 28.60
CA PHE A 435 18.01 15.84 27.55
C PHE A 435 18.73 14.61 28.09
N ALA A 436 19.22 14.64 29.34
CA ALA A 436 20.04 13.57 29.91
C ALA A 436 19.28 12.24 30.02
N ASN A 437 17.97 12.27 30.25
CA ASN A 437 17.11 11.10 30.45
C ASN A 437 16.06 10.91 29.35
N MET A 438 16.23 11.61 28.22
CA MET A 438 15.30 11.54 27.10
C MET A 438 15.72 10.45 26.10
N TRP A 439 15.07 9.30 26.20
CA TRP A 439 15.21 8.21 25.25
C TRP A 439 14.24 8.41 24.08
N ILE A 440 14.55 7.80 22.94
CA ILE A 440 13.64 7.72 21.79
C ILE A 440 13.32 6.25 21.53
N GLU A 441 12.03 5.93 21.54
CA GLU A 441 11.51 4.69 20.97
C GLU A 441 11.32 4.93 19.47
N ARG A 442 12.16 4.30 18.66
CA ARG A 442 12.10 4.37 17.20
C ARG A 442 11.46 3.11 16.66
N THR A 443 10.31 3.28 16.02
CA THR A 443 9.59 2.19 15.37
C THR A 443 9.74 2.31 13.87
N THR A 444 10.22 1.24 13.23
CA THR A 444 10.31 1.11 11.79
C THR A 444 9.21 0.18 11.27
N TYR A 445 8.38 0.71 10.38
CA TYR A 445 7.30 0.01 9.70
C TYR A 445 7.72 -0.35 8.28
N THR A 446 7.52 -1.60 7.87
CA THR A 446 7.75 -2.03 6.49
C THR A 446 6.42 -2.38 5.83
N THR A 447 6.10 -1.72 4.72
CA THR A 447 4.87 -1.98 3.95
C THR A 447 5.01 -3.15 2.99
N ALA A 448 3.88 -3.75 2.59
CA ALA A 448 3.84 -4.83 1.61
C ALA A 448 4.38 -4.43 0.22
N TYR A 449 4.19 -3.16 -0.17
CA TYR A 449 4.62 -2.61 -1.46
C TYR A 449 5.20 -1.20 -1.28
N LYS A 450 5.99 -0.75 -2.27
CA LYS A 450 6.55 0.60 -2.34
C LYS A 450 5.45 1.64 -2.58
N LEU A 451 5.62 2.81 -1.99
CA LEU A 451 4.82 4.01 -2.25
C LEU A 451 5.66 5.02 -3.06
N PRO A 452 5.10 5.63 -4.12
CA PRO A 452 3.74 5.44 -4.65
C PRO A 452 3.56 4.07 -5.30
N GLY A 453 2.31 3.60 -5.37
CA GLY A 453 1.97 2.33 -6.02
C GLY A 453 0.55 2.37 -6.60
N ILE A 454 -0.08 1.21 -6.75
CA ILE A 454 -1.47 1.11 -7.25
C ILE A 454 -2.53 1.61 -6.26
N LEU A 455 -2.14 1.85 -5.01
CA LEU A 455 -2.94 2.51 -3.98
C LEU A 455 -2.06 3.55 -3.30
N ARG A 456 -2.73 4.46 -2.59
CA ARG A 456 -2.06 5.45 -1.74
C ARG A 456 -1.76 4.91 -0.35
N TRP A 457 -2.24 3.72 -0.02
CA TRP A 457 -1.97 3.08 1.26
C TRP A 457 -1.65 1.61 1.09
N PHE A 458 -0.76 1.11 1.94
CA PHE A 458 -0.43 -0.31 2.01
C PHE A 458 -0.33 -0.78 3.46
N GLU A 459 -0.69 -2.05 3.66
CA GLU A 459 -0.56 -2.74 4.94
C GLU A 459 0.91 -2.84 5.37
N VAL A 460 1.15 -2.61 6.65
CA VAL A 460 2.42 -2.89 7.32
C VAL A 460 2.56 -4.40 7.54
N LYS A 461 3.64 -4.99 7.01
CA LYS A 461 3.96 -6.41 7.15
C LYS A 461 4.91 -6.72 8.29
N SER A 462 5.82 -5.82 8.59
CA SER A 462 6.72 -5.96 9.73
C SER A 462 6.90 -4.65 10.46
N VAL A 463 7.11 -4.78 11.78
CA VAL A 463 7.35 -3.68 12.70
C VAL A 463 8.58 -4.05 13.52
N SER A 464 9.59 -3.19 13.53
CA SER A 464 10.75 -3.32 14.42
C SER A 464 10.83 -2.09 15.31
N MET A 465 11.12 -2.30 16.59
CA MET A 465 11.31 -1.24 17.56
C MET A 465 12.75 -1.30 18.07
N GLU A 466 13.40 -0.15 18.10
CA GLU A 466 14.69 0.06 18.75
C GLU A 466 14.60 1.24 19.72
N GLU A 467 15.37 1.18 20.78
CA GLU A 467 15.51 2.28 21.74
C GLU A 467 16.84 2.98 21.47
N ILE A 468 16.80 4.32 21.44
CA ILE A 468 17.95 5.15 21.15
C ILE A 468 18.29 5.95 22.39
N SER A 469 19.57 5.92 22.75
CA SER A 469 20.06 6.55 23.97
C SER A 469 20.07 8.08 23.85
N PRO A 470 19.99 8.82 24.97
CA PRO A 470 20.16 10.26 25.02
C PRO A 470 21.40 10.78 24.28
N LEU A 471 22.53 10.07 24.39
CA LEU A 471 23.78 10.43 23.72
C LEU A 471 23.69 10.27 22.20
N GLU A 472 23.11 9.16 21.73
CA GLU A 472 22.91 8.92 20.30
C GLU A 472 21.96 9.95 19.68
N ILE A 473 20.94 10.39 20.43
CA ILE A 473 20.03 11.46 20.02
C ILE A 473 20.77 12.79 19.88
N ALA A 474 21.66 13.11 20.82
CA ALA A 474 22.48 14.31 20.76
C ALA A 474 23.38 14.30 19.51
N MET A 475 23.99 13.15 19.20
CA MET A 475 24.80 12.96 17.99
C MET A 475 23.98 13.16 16.71
N GLU A 476 22.84 12.48 16.57
CA GLU A 476 21.96 12.65 15.40
C GLU A 476 21.49 14.10 15.25
N THR A 477 21.15 14.76 16.36
CA THR A 477 20.68 16.16 16.36
C THR A 477 21.78 17.11 15.88
N MET A 478 23.01 16.93 16.38
CA MET A 478 24.16 17.73 15.98
C MET A 478 24.52 17.51 14.51
N GLN A 479 24.60 16.25 14.08
CA GLN A 479 24.89 15.91 12.70
C GLN A 479 23.85 16.49 11.73
N LEU A 480 22.56 16.29 11.98
CA LEU A 480 21.48 16.82 11.12
C LEU A 480 21.48 18.34 11.08
N THR A 481 21.80 19.01 12.19
CA THR A 481 21.91 20.46 12.25
C THR A 481 23.08 20.95 11.38
N ASN A 482 24.24 20.28 11.48
CA ASN A 482 25.42 20.57 10.67
C ASN A 482 25.18 20.36 9.17
N GLU A 483 24.55 19.25 8.80
CA GLU A 483 24.14 18.98 7.41
C GLU A 483 23.17 20.06 6.90
N LYS A 484 22.24 20.51 7.73
CA LYS A 484 21.29 21.57 7.39
C LYS A 484 21.99 22.92 7.19
N ILE A 485 22.95 23.29 8.05
CA ILE A 485 23.77 24.49 7.88
C ILE A 485 24.50 24.42 6.54
N SER A 486 25.26 23.34 6.29
CA SER A 486 25.98 23.12 5.04
C SER A 486 25.07 23.24 3.82
N SER A 487 23.91 22.59 3.86
CA SER A 487 22.90 22.63 2.79
C SER A 487 22.39 24.05 2.51
N MET A 488 22.13 24.86 3.54
CA MET A 488 21.65 26.22 3.33
C MET A 488 22.74 27.17 2.86
N VAL A 489 23.97 27.03 3.38
CA VAL A 489 25.11 27.83 2.92
C VAL A 489 25.40 27.56 1.45
N GLN A 490 25.45 26.29 1.05
CA GLN A 490 25.64 25.93 -0.36
C GLN A 490 24.53 26.48 -1.27
N ARG A 491 23.28 26.56 -0.79
CA ARG A 491 22.18 27.21 -1.54
C ARG A 491 22.47 28.69 -1.78
N HIS A 492 22.86 29.43 -0.75
CA HIS A 492 23.16 30.86 -0.88
C HIS A 492 24.42 31.14 -1.71
N LEU A 493 25.41 30.23 -1.68
CA LEU A 493 26.58 30.30 -2.57
C LEU A 493 26.20 30.09 -4.05
N THR A 494 25.15 29.32 -4.32
CA THR A 494 24.70 29.01 -5.69
C THR A 494 23.73 30.06 -6.24
N ASP A 495 22.80 30.56 -5.42
CA ASP A 495 21.88 31.65 -5.76
C ASP A 495 21.94 32.76 -4.69
N PRO A 496 22.75 33.81 -4.92
CA PRO A 496 22.87 34.94 -4.00
C PRO A 496 21.58 35.75 -3.79
N ASN A 497 20.56 35.57 -4.64
CA ASN A 497 19.30 36.31 -4.54
C ASN A 497 18.28 35.65 -3.60
N LEU A 498 18.61 34.51 -2.98
CA LEU A 498 17.72 33.85 -2.03
C LEU A 498 17.48 34.74 -0.79
N PRO A 499 16.25 34.78 -0.24
CA PRO A 499 15.98 35.54 0.99
C PRO A 499 16.90 35.07 2.13
N ILE A 500 17.58 36.01 2.79
CA ILE A 500 18.53 35.70 3.88
C ILE A 500 17.84 35.24 5.17
N ASN A 501 16.57 35.62 5.37
CA ASN A 501 15.82 35.40 6.62
C ASN A 501 15.86 33.94 7.15
N PRO A 502 15.68 32.89 6.33
CA PRO A 502 15.77 31.51 6.80
C PRO A 502 17.17 31.14 7.30
N LEU A 503 18.23 31.67 6.66
CA LEU A 503 19.62 31.47 7.09
C LEU A 503 19.94 32.20 8.37
N SER A 504 19.57 33.48 8.47
CA SER A 504 19.73 34.25 9.71
C SER A 504 18.99 33.60 10.88
N MET A 505 17.75 33.12 10.66
CA MET A 505 16.97 32.46 11.71
C MET A 505 17.60 31.14 12.17
N LEU A 506 18.13 30.32 11.23
CA LEU A 506 18.82 29.07 11.59
C LEU A 506 20.10 29.34 12.38
N LEU A 507 20.94 30.27 11.90
CA LEU A 507 22.22 30.59 12.55
C LEU A 507 22.00 31.19 13.93
N ASN A 508 21.06 32.12 14.09
CA ASN A 508 20.73 32.70 15.39
C ASN A 508 20.26 31.62 16.38
N GLY A 509 19.40 30.69 15.95
CA GLY A 509 18.94 29.61 16.83
C GLY A 509 20.03 28.62 17.27
N ILE A 510 21.18 28.63 16.60
CA ILE A 510 22.33 27.77 16.89
C ILE A 510 23.38 28.50 17.74
N VAL A 511 23.69 29.75 17.37
CA VAL A 511 24.71 30.58 18.02
C VAL A 511 24.21 31.14 19.35
N ASP A 512 22.94 31.53 19.41
CA ASP A 512 22.30 32.08 20.61
C ASP A 512 21.02 31.29 20.97
N PRO A 513 21.15 30.06 21.49
CA PRO A 513 20.02 29.18 21.79
C PRO A 513 19.34 29.57 23.13
N ALA A 514 18.73 30.75 23.17
CA ALA A 514 18.15 31.36 24.39
C ALA A 514 17.04 30.55 25.07
N VAL A 515 16.39 29.60 24.36
CA VAL A 515 15.25 28.83 24.87
C VAL A 515 15.60 27.37 25.19
N MET A 516 16.39 26.71 24.34
CA MET A 516 16.67 25.26 24.45
C MET A 516 18.07 24.94 25.01
N GLY A 517 18.89 25.95 25.37
CA GLY A 517 20.22 25.79 25.98
C GLY A 517 21.34 25.27 25.05
N GLY A 518 21.00 24.82 23.84
CA GLY A 518 21.96 24.44 22.80
C GLY A 518 22.83 23.24 23.19
N PHE A 519 24.02 23.15 22.59
CA PHE A 519 24.93 22.02 22.83
C PHE A 519 25.52 22.01 24.26
N THR A 520 25.44 23.12 25.01
CA THR A 520 25.91 23.17 26.41
C THR A 520 25.16 22.19 27.32
N ASN A 521 23.91 21.85 26.97
CA ASN A 521 23.14 20.81 27.67
C ASN A 521 23.74 19.41 27.43
N TYR A 522 24.30 19.16 26.25
CA TYR A 522 24.99 17.91 25.95
C TYR A 522 26.33 17.82 26.69
N GLU A 523 27.05 18.93 26.81
CA GLU A 523 28.30 18.98 27.59
C GLU A 523 28.04 18.63 29.06
N LYS A 524 27.03 19.27 29.67
CA LYS A 524 26.65 19.01 31.07
C LYS A 524 26.18 17.56 31.27
N ALA A 525 25.43 17.00 30.32
CA ALA A 525 24.91 15.63 30.39
C ALA A 525 26.01 14.57 30.27
N PHE A 526 26.85 14.67 29.24
CA PHE A 526 27.65 13.54 28.76
C PHE A 526 29.16 13.72 28.91
N PHE A 527 29.65 14.95 29.14
CA PHE A 527 31.10 15.22 29.19
C PHE A 527 31.65 15.32 30.63
N ASN A 528 30.83 15.02 31.64
CA ASN A 528 31.28 14.97 33.01
C ASN A 528 31.97 13.63 33.33
N ASP A 529 32.93 13.66 34.27
CA ASP A 529 33.71 12.48 34.65
C ASP A 529 32.84 11.35 35.19
N LYS A 530 31.72 11.67 35.82
CA LYS A 530 30.78 10.69 36.37
C LYS A 530 30.17 9.82 35.26
N TYR A 531 29.62 10.44 34.20
CA TYR A 531 29.03 9.73 33.07
C TYR A 531 30.07 8.88 32.34
N ILE A 532 31.28 9.42 32.13
CA ILE A 532 32.36 8.70 31.42
C ILE A 532 32.81 7.46 32.20
N GLN A 533 32.83 7.53 33.54
CA GLN A 533 33.16 6.39 34.40
C GLN A 533 32.03 5.35 34.45
N GLU A 534 30.77 5.80 34.43
CA GLU A 534 29.59 4.93 34.47
C GLU A 534 29.30 4.24 33.13
N HIS A 535 29.69 4.85 32.01
CA HIS A 535 29.45 4.38 30.63
C HIS A 535 30.71 4.33 29.76
N PRO A 536 31.71 3.47 30.09
CA PRO A 536 32.94 3.36 29.32
C PRO A 536 32.74 2.89 27.87
N GLU A 537 31.62 2.23 27.56
CA GLU A 537 31.24 1.80 26.21
C GLU A 537 30.89 2.95 25.26
N ASP A 538 30.52 4.12 25.80
CA ASP A 538 30.07 5.27 25.02
C ASP A 538 31.22 6.22 24.62
N LEU A 539 32.46 5.90 25.00
CA LEU A 539 33.62 6.79 24.84
C LEU A 539 33.86 7.21 23.37
N GLU A 540 33.73 6.28 22.42
CA GLU A 540 33.85 6.58 20.98
C GLU A 540 32.70 7.50 20.49
N LYS A 541 31.49 7.34 21.04
CA LYS A 541 30.33 8.19 20.69
C LYS A 541 30.51 9.60 21.26
N ILE A 542 31.04 9.72 22.47
CA ILE A 542 31.37 11.01 23.11
C ILE A 542 32.40 11.77 22.28
N GLU A 543 33.45 11.10 21.80
CA GLU A 543 34.46 11.73 20.93
C GLU A 543 33.82 12.23 19.62
N LYS A 544 33.00 11.41 18.95
CA LYS A 544 32.28 11.85 17.74
C LYS A 544 31.34 13.04 18.00
N LEU A 545 30.67 13.08 19.15
CA LEU A 545 29.84 14.22 19.52
C LEU A 545 30.67 15.50 19.68
N LYS A 546 31.85 15.41 20.30
CA LYS A 546 32.80 16.53 20.40
C LYS A 546 33.25 17.00 19.02
N ASP A 547 33.54 16.08 18.10
CA ASP A 547 33.91 16.41 16.72
C ASP A 547 32.77 17.16 15.99
N PHE A 548 31.52 16.73 16.15
CA PHE A 548 30.38 17.44 15.56
C PHE A 548 30.21 18.86 16.11
N ILE A 549 30.39 19.05 17.42
CA ILE A 549 30.34 20.38 18.06
C ILE A 549 31.51 21.24 17.57
N ALA A 550 32.73 20.71 17.55
CA ALA A 550 33.92 21.42 17.08
C ALA A 550 33.80 21.85 15.62
N TRP A 551 33.26 20.98 14.77
CA TRP A 551 32.94 21.30 13.38
C TRP A 551 31.93 22.44 13.29
N GLN A 552 30.85 22.38 14.08
CA GLN A 552 29.78 23.40 14.07
C GLN A 552 30.29 24.78 14.49
N VAL A 553 31.13 24.84 15.53
CA VAL A 553 31.73 26.10 16.03
C VAL A 553 32.70 26.67 14.99
N SER A 554 33.56 25.82 14.42
CA SER A 554 34.51 26.24 13.38
C SER A 554 33.78 26.79 12.14
N PHE A 555 32.74 26.10 11.69
CA PHE A 555 31.97 26.47 10.51
C PHE A 555 31.13 27.74 10.74
N SER A 556 30.48 27.86 11.91
CA SER A 556 29.68 29.03 12.28
C SER A 556 30.54 30.28 12.48
N GLY A 557 31.74 30.13 13.04
CA GLY A 557 32.71 31.22 13.22
C GLY A 557 33.24 31.78 11.91
N ILE A 558 33.57 30.91 10.95
CA ILE A 558 34.02 31.32 9.60
C ILE A 558 32.87 32.01 8.83
N MET A 559 31.64 31.53 9.00
CA MET A 559 30.44 32.09 8.36
C MET A 559 30.05 33.49 8.87
N LEU A 560 30.13 33.73 10.19
CA LEU A 560 29.86 35.06 10.77
C LEU A 560 30.81 36.12 10.20
N ILE A 561 32.06 35.74 9.93
CA ILE A 561 33.07 36.61 9.32
C ILE A 561 32.72 36.88 7.83
N CYS A 562 32.24 35.88 7.10
CA CYS A 562 31.89 36.00 5.67
C CYS A 562 30.53 36.65 5.39
N VAL A 563 29.62 36.75 6.36
CA VAL A 563 28.30 37.39 6.20
C VAL A 563 28.31 38.86 6.63
N TYR A 564 29.27 39.27 7.46
CA TYR A 564 29.46 40.67 7.88
C TYR A 564 30.53 41.43 7.06
N LEU A 565 31.18 40.76 6.10
CA LEU A 565 31.99 41.34 5.02
C LEU A 565 31.20 41.25 3.72
#